data_AF-A0A6G4ZTD8-F1
#
_entry.id   AF-A0A6G4ZTD8-F1
#
_cell.length_a   1.000
_cell.length_b   1.000
_cell.length_c   1.000
_cell.angle_alpha   90.00
_cell.angle_beta   90.00
_cell.angle_gamma   90.00
#
_symmetry.space_group_name_H-M   'P 1'
#
loop_
_entity.id
_entity.type
_entity.pdbx_description
1 polymer ?
#
loop_
_entity_poly.entity_id
_entity_poly.type
_entity_poly.pdbx_seq_one_letter_code
_entity_poly.pdbx_strand_id
1 'polypeptide(L)'
;MKIQATGNGPCIAKHIGTVKDVIEARIPEELTNQTFNASDFAFGFELATPRELTSLGESVIAGGYCFATSTDKTSPEYNQVISGEEFLVGGVFILPNEAKPSHKVSLLKGASPLPFEAFYQAIVQEVDYPFAFVGFFHFENFHGTAIAKPPIDGKNIFSNKEEYYSNPEIREENIPGFVMGVVTKNTKSLQAGLETVLYQNPFDTKSTLIHHAHVLTLKTPLKQIDELKPNVVDKCLHLFNDGSTVAFLEASVYTIEKVEEFKK
;
A
#
# COMPACT_ATOMS: atom_id res chain seq x y z
N MET A 1 12.47 -6.97 17.68
CA MET A 1 11.47 -5.93 17.35
C MET A 1 10.77 -5.51 18.63
N LYS A 2 10.44 -4.22 18.79
CA LYS A 2 9.68 -3.69 19.92
C LYS A 2 8.31 -3.23 19.41
N ILE A 3 7.25 -3.62 20.09
CA ILE A 3 5.88 -3.14 19.86
C ILE A 3 5.43 -2.45 21.15
N GLN A 4 4.88 -1.25 21.04
CA GLN A 4 4.44 -0.45 22.18
C GLN A 4 3.04 0.09 21.92
N ALA A 5 2.08 -0.29 22.77
CA ALA A 5 0.75 0.29 22.77
C ALA A 5 0.81 1.79 23.07
N THR A 6 -0.04 2.55 22.40
CA THR A 6 -0.18 4.01 22.57
C THR A 6 -1.39 4.39 23.41
N GLY A 7 -2.29 3.43 23.68
CA GLY A 7 -3.59 3.66 24.32
C GLY A 7 -4.69 4.11 23.37
N ASN A 8 -4.45 4.14 22.05
CA ASN A 8 -5.48 4.38 21.04
C ASN A 8 -6.05 3.06 20.49
N GLY A 9 -7.22 3.14 19.85
CA GLY A 9 -7.78 2.09 19.01
C GLY A 9 -9.19 1.66 19.42
N PRO A 10 -9.85 0.85 18.58
CA PRO A 10 -9.63 0.72 17.13
C PRO A 10 -10.09 1.97 16.36
N CYS A 11 -9.69 2.12 15.09
CA CYS A 11 -10.13 3.21 14.22
C CYS A 11 -11.06 2.73 13.10
N ILE A 12 -11.79 3.67 12.50
CA ILE A 12 -12.56 3.44 11.28
C ILE A 12 -11.66 3.82 10.09
N ALA A 13 -11.33 2.83 9.27
CA ALA A 13 -10.66 3.07 7.99
C ALA A 13 -11.70 3.39 6.90
N LYS A 14 -11.24 3.87 5.75
CA LYS A 14 -12.11 4.19 4.63
C LYS A 14 -11.64 3.53 3.33
N HIS A 15 -12.52 3.50 2.34
CA HIS A 15 -12.18 3.11 0.97
C HIS A 15 -12.87 4.01 -0.06
N ILE A 16 -12.26 4.16 -1.23
CA ILE A 16 -12.92 4.70 -2.43
C ILE A 16 -12.82 3.61 -3.50
N GLY A 17 -13.93 3.25 -4.14
CA GLY A 17 -13.96 2.07 -5.00
C GLY A 17 -13.62 0.80 -4.22
N THR A 18 -13.27 -0.30 -4.90
CA THR A 18 -12.90 -1.55 -4.25
C THR A 18 -11.77 -2.28 -4.98
N VAL A 19 -11.02 -3.12 -4.26
CA VAL A 19 -10.04 -4.02 -4.85
C VAL A 19 -10.67 -4.99 -5.85
N LYS A 20 -11.97 -5.29 -5.71
CA LYS A 20 -12.70 -6.09 -6.70
C LYS A 20 -12.79 -5.36 -8.05
N ASP A 21 -13.05 -4.06 -8.04
CA ASP A 21 -13.13 -3.27 -9.27
C ASP A 21 -11.76 -3.12 -9.92
N VAL A 22 -10.71 -2.96 -9.12
CA VAL A 22 -9.31 -3.07 -9.55
C VAL A 22 -9.05 -4.42 -10.24
N ILE A 23 -9.36 -5.53 -9.56
CA ILE A 23 -9.13 -6.89 -10.07
C ILE A 23 -9.88 -7.13 -11.37
N GLU A 24 -11.12 -6.64 -11.49
CA GLU A 24 -11.94 -6.75 -12.71
C GLU A 24 -11.59 -5.70 -13.78
N ALA A 25 -10.61 -4.84 -13.52
CA ALA A 25 -10.20 -3.73 -14.36
C ALA A 25 -11.35 -2.80 -14.78
N ARG A 26 -12.19 -2.43 -13.80
CA ARG A 26 -13.34 -1.54 -13.99
C ARG A 26 -13.20 -0.30 -13.12
N ILE A 27 -13.54 0.85 -13.68
CA ILE A 27 -13.70 2.10 -12.94
C ILE A 27 -15.20 2.34 -12.78
N PRO A 28 -15.73 2.40 -11.54
CA PRO A 28 -17.10 2.82 -11.29
C PRO A 28 -17.41 4.15 -11.98
N GLU A 29 -18.61 4.29 -12.55
CA GLU A 29 -18.99 5.45 -13.38
C GLU A 29 -18.85 6.75 -12.58
N GLU A 30 -19.25 6.71 -11.31
CA GLU A 30 -19.16 7.82 -10.35
C GLU A 30 -17.71 8.27 -10.10
N LEU A 31 -16.71 7.39 -10.28
CA LEU A 31 -15.30 7.71 -10.06
C LEU A 31 -14.59 8.24 -11.30
N THR A 32 -15.16 8.04 -12.51
CA THR A 32 -14.48 8.34 -13.78
C THR A 32 -14.09 9.82 -13.91
N ASN A 33 -14.89 10.73 -13.36
CA ASN A 33 -14.66 12.18 -13.40
C ASN A 33 -14.48 12.78 -12.00
N GLN A 34 -14.20 11.95 -11.00
CA GLN A 34 -14.08 12.39 -9.62
C GLN A 34 -12.63 12.46 -9.18
N THR A 35 -12.21 13.68 -8.85
CA THR A 35 -10.89 13.97 -8.29
C THR A 35 -10.96 14.11 -6.77
N PHE A 36 -9.92 13.62 -6.10
CA PHE A 36 -9.73 13.66 -4.66
C PHE A 36 -8.44 14.42 -4.31
N ASN A 37 -8.39 15.06 -3.14
CA ASN A 37 -7.17 15.71 -2.64
C ASN A 37 -6.44 14.76 -1.69
N ALA A 38 -5.14 14.56 -1.89
CA ALA A 38 -4.32 13.71 -1.05
C ALA A 38 -4.20 14.24 0.39
N SER A 39 -4.37 15.54 0.60
CA SER A 39 -4.38 16.19 1.93
C SER A 39 -5.64 15.90 2.75
N ASP A 40 -6.71 15.39 2.15
CA ASP A 40 -7.94 15.00 2.86
C ASP A 40 -7.74 13.69 3.68
N PHE A 41 -6.60 13.01 3.50
CA PHE A 41 -6.29 11.71 4.08
C PHE A 41 -4.93 11.73 4.79
N ALA A 42 -4.77 10.90 5.82
CA ALA A 42 -3.46 10.70 6.44
C ALA A 42 -2.58 9.85 5.50
N PHE A 43 -3.13 8.72 5.07
CA PHE A 43 -2.45 7.75 4.22
C PHE A 43 -3.44 6.98 3.34
N GLY A 44 -2.98 6.44 2.22
CA GLY A 44 -3.72 5.49 1.42
C GLY A 44 -2.84 4.70 0.46
N PHE A 45 -3.36 3.62 -0.13
CA PHE A 45 -2.67 2.84 -1.17
C PHE A 45 -3.68 2.03 -1.99
N GLU A 46 -3.14 1.33 -3.01
CA GLU A 46 -3.77 0.49 -4.05
C GLU A 46 -3.52 1.15 -5.41
N LEU A 47 -4.56 1.45 -6.22
CA LEU A 47 -4.41 1.98 -7.57
C LEU A 47 -5.01 3.38 -7.70
N ALA A 48 -4.14 4.33 -7.97
CA ALA A 48 -4.45 5.74 -8.16
C ALA A 48 -3.54 6.36 -9.20
N THR A 49 -3.87 7.57 -9.64
CA THR A 49 -3.00 8.37 -10.48
C THR A 49 -3.24 9.86 -10.26
N PRO A 50 -2.18 10.69 -10.21
CA PRO A 50 -2.28 12.15 -10.19
C PRO A 50 -2.47 12.77 -11.59
N ARG A 51 -2.70 11.96 -12.61
CA ARG A 51 -2.84 12.37 -14.02
C ARG A 51 -4.18 11.82 -14.56
N GLU A 52 -4.16 11.23 -15.75
CA GLU A 52 -5.31 10.60 -16.40
C GLU A 52 -5.43 9.11 -16.02
N LEU A 53 -6.64 8.54 -16.08
CA LEU A 53 -6.90 7.12 -15.79
C LEU A 53 -6.04 6.14 -16.63
N THR A 54 -5.53 6.56 -17.79
CA THR A 54 -4.59 5.77 -18.60
C THR A 54 -3.23 5.53 -17.94
N SER A 55 -2.92 6.28 -16.88
CA SER A 55 -1.71 6.16 -16.07
C SER A 55 -1.95 5.53 -14.69
N LEU A 56 -3.16 4.97 -14.45
CA LEU A 56 -3.54 4.33 -13.20
C LEU A 56 -2.63 3.13 -12.88
N GLY A 57 -1.84 3.23 -11.81
CA GLY A 57 -0.89 2.20 -11.40
C GLY A 57 -0.70 2.11 -9.90
N GLU A 58 0.28 1.32 -9.46
CA GLU A 58 0.56 1.12 -8.03
C GLU A 58 0.78 2.46 -7.36
N SER A 59 0.07 2.72 -6.26
CA SER A 59 0.05 4.02 -5.62
C SER A 59 0.22 3.98 -4.11
N VAL A 60 0.75 5.07 -3.56
CA VAL A 60 0.75 5.41 -2.14
C VAL A 60 0.38 6.89 -2.00
N ILE A 61 -0.59 7.18 -1.15
CA ILE A 61 -1.03 8.52 -0.78
C ILE A 61 -0.43 8.83 0.59
N ALA A 62 0.40 9.86 0.68
CA ALA A 62 1.08 10.23 1.90
C ALA A 62 1.65 11.65 1.81
N GLY A 63 1.70 12.37 2.94
CA GLY A 63 2.35 13.69 3.00
C GLY A 63 1.70 14.75 2.10
N GLY A 64 0.41 14.60 1.78
CA GLY A 64 -0.32 15.50 0.88
C GLY A 64 -0.11 15.23 -0.61
N TYR A 65 0.52 14.11 -0.99
CA TYR A 65 0.70 13.70 -2.37
C TYR A 65 0.14 12.29 -2.63
N CYS A 66 -0.37 12.08 -3.83
CA CYS A 66 -0.51 10.76 -4.44
C CYS A 66 0.76 10.49 -5.26
N PHE A 67 1.50 9.45 -4.91
CA PHE A 67 2.60 8.91 -5.71
C PHE A 67 2.09 7.66 -6.42
N ALA A 68 2.35 7.54 -7.73
CA ALA A 68 1.93 6.37 -8.50
C ALA A 68 2.98 5.99 -9.54
N THR A 69 3.11 4.71 -9.86
CA THR A 69 3.87 4.28 -11.04
C THR A 69 3.01 4.44 -12.29
N SER A 70 3.45 5.26 -13.23
CA SER A 70 2.68 5.53 -14.45
C SER A 70 2.63 4.30 -15.37
N THR A 71 1.42 3.94 -15.78
CA THR A 71 1.15 2.87 -16.75
C THR A 71 0.94 3.35 -18.18
N ASP A 72 1.03 4.66 -18.42
CA ASP A 72 0.81 5.23 -19.75
C ASP A 72 2.01 5.00 -20.66
N LYS A 73 1.91 3.98 -21.53
CA LYS A 73 2.96 3.60 -22.49
C LYS A 73 3.29 4.67 -23.52
N THR A 74 2.45 5.70 -23.67
CA THR A 74 2.69 6.82 -24.59
C THR A 74 3.47 7.96 -23.94
N SER A 75 3.55 7.97 -22.60
CA SER A 75 4.26 8.98 -21.83
C SER A 75 5.75 8.65 -21.69
N PRO A 76 6.65 9.65 -21.71
CA PRO A 76 8.05 9.45 -21.32
C PRO A 76 8.20 9.01 -19.85
N GLU A 77 7.17 9.19 -19.02
CA GLU A 77 7.12 8.79 -17.61
C GLU A 77 6.64 7.33 -17.43
N TYR A 78 6.42 6.56 -18.50
CA TYR A 78 6.01 5.14 -18.40
C TYR A 78 6.97 4.35 -17.48
N ASN A 79 6.40 3.58 -16.53
CA ASN A 79 7.09 2.87 -15.46
C ASN A 79 7.91 3.76 -14.49
N GLN A 80 7.75 5.07 -14.53
CA GLN A 80 8.35 6.00 -13.56
C GLN A 80 7.31 6.44 -12.54
N VAL A 81 7.81 6.91 -11.38
CA VAL A 81 6.93 7.52 -10.39
C VAL A 81 6.46 8.89 -10.86
N ILE A 82 5.14 9.08 -10.88
CA ILE A 82 4.46 10.35 -11.05
C ILE A 82 3.84 10.77 -9.71
N SER A 83 3.65 12.07 -9.51
CA SER A 83 3.06 12.59 -8.26
C SER A 83 2.21 13.82 -8.47
N GLY A 84 1.26 14.04 -7.56
CA GLY A 84 0.40 15.22 -7.53
C GLY A 84 -0.39 15.30 -6.23
N GLU A 85 -0.95 16.48 -5.94
CA GLU A 85 -1.77 16.73 -4.73
C GLU A 85 -3.23 16.29 -4.94
N GLU A 86 -3.66 16.26 -6.20
CA GLU A 86 -4.95 15.73 -6.64
C GLU A 86 -4.76 14.39 -7.35
N PHE A 87 -5.77 13.52 -7.29
CA PHE A 87 -5.70 12.20 -7.90
C PHE A 87 -7.06 11.62 -8.29
N LEU A 88 -7.02 10.70 -9.24
CA LEU A 88 -8.09 9.80 -9.68
C LEU A 88 -7.82 8.39 -9.15
N VAL A 89 -8.85 7.56 -8.98
CA VAL A 89 -8.71 6.20 -8.44
C VAL A 89 -9.62 5.19 -9.13
N GLY A 90 -9.19 3.93 -9.14
CA GLY A 90 -10.08 2.78 -9.37
C GLY A 90 -10.51 2.07 -8.08
N GLY A 91 -9.61 2.07 -7.09
CA GLY A 91 -9.83 1.52 -5.77
C GLY A 91 -8.69 1.93 -4.86
N VAL A 92 -8.97 2.47 -3.68
CA VAL A 92 -7.96 2.80 -2.66
C VAL A 92 -8.46 2.53 -1.24
N PHE A 93 -7.55 2.01 -0.42
CA PHE A 93 -7.70 2.01 1.03
C PHE A 93 -7.19 3.32 1.63
N ILE A 94 -7.85 3.81 2.66
CA ILE A 94 -7.55 5.11 3.28
C ILE A 94 -7.54 5.00 4.81
N LEU A 95 -6.52 5.60 5.41
CA LEU A 95 -6.56 6.05 6.81
C LEU A 95 -6.90 7.53 6.84
N PRO A 96 -7.99 7.93 7.52
CA PRO A 96 -8.37 9.34 7.61
C PRO A 96 -7.43 10.12 8.54
N ASN A 97 -7.41 11.45 8.41
CA ASN A 97 -6.53 12.35 9.17
C ASN A 97 -6.69 12.24 10.70
N GLU A 98 -7.88 11.92 11.18
CA GLU A 98 -8.20 11.72 12.59
C GLU A 98 -7.73 10.35 13.14
N ALA A 99 -7.32 9.41 12.29
CA ALA A 99 -6.86 8.09 12.73
C ALA A 99 -5.58 8.21 13.58
N LYS A 100 -5.59 7.57 14.75
CA LYS A 100 -4.45 7.53 15.65
C LYS A 100 -3.89 6.12 15.75
N PRO A 101 -2.56 5.95 15.76
CA PRO A 101 -1.97 4.63 15.83
C PRO A 101 -2.22 4.02 17.20
N SER A 102 -2.67 2.77 17.23
CA SER A 102 -2.84 1.98 18.46
C SER A 102 -1.52 1.44 18.99
N HIS A 103 -0.53 1.23 18.09
CA HIS A 103 0.81 0.79 18.48
C HIS A 103 1.89 1.53 17.67
N LYS A 104 3.08 1.62 18.27
CA LYS A 104 4.32 1.94 17.55
C LYS A 104 5.20 0.71 17.51
N VAL A 105 5.83 0.47 16.37
CA VAL A 105 6.70 -0.67 16.12
C VAL A 105 8.08 -0.16 15.71
N SER A 106 9.12 -0.73 16.28
CA SER A 106 10.48 -0.46 15.86
C SER A 106 11.37 -1.70 15.83
N LEU A 107 12.26 -1.71 14.84
CA LEU A 107 13.38 -2.63 14.77
C LEU A 107 14.64 -1.76 14.71
N LEU A 108 15.46 -1.83 15.76
CA LEU A 108 16.63 -0.96 15.88
C LEU A 108 17.75 -1.39 14.93
N LYS A 109 18.51 -0.41 14.44
CA LYS A 109 19.71 -0.67 13.65
C LYS A 109 20.68 -1.57 14.40
N GLY A 110 21.16 -2.63 13.73
CA GLY A 110 22.06 -3.63 14.31
C GLY A 110 21.36 -4.85 14.91
N ALA A 111 20.03 -4.87 14.95
CA ALA A 111 19.29 -6.12 15.13
C ALA A 111 19.46 -7.03 13.90
N SER A 112 19.26 -8.34 14.08
CA SER A 112 19.21 -9.27 12.96
C SER A 112 18.06 -8.89 12.02
N PRO A 113 18.31 -8.88 10.69
CA PRO A 113 17.26 -8.65 9.70
C PRO A 113 16.07 -9.60 9.88
N LEU A 114 14.88 -9.07 9.69
CA LEU A 114 13.61 -9.76 9.93
C LEU A 114 12.92 -10.02 8.59
N PRO A 115 12.60 -11.28 8.23
CA PRO A 115 11.74 -11.55 7.08
C PRO A 115 10.43 -10.76 7.19
N PHE A 116 9.95 -10.20 6.08
CA PHE A 116 8.80 -9.30 6.12
C PHE A 116 7.51 -10.00 6.59
N GLU A 117 7.35 -11.29 6.29
CA GLU A 117 6.27 -12.09 6.85
C GLU A 117 6.35 -12.19 8.39
N ALA A 118 7.56 -12.35 8.95
CA ALA A 118 7.75 -12.44 10.39
C ALA A 118 7.42 -11.11 11.11
N PHE A 119 7.60 -9.98 10.42
CA PHE A 119 7.11 -8.68 10.90
C PHE A 119 5.59 -8.67 11.09
N TYR A 120 4.82 -9.17 10.11
CA TYR A 120 3.37 -9.29 10.25
C TYR A 120 2.96 -10.23 11.37
N GLN A 121 3.56 -11.41 11.40
CA GLN A 121 3.23 -12.43 12.41
C GLN A 121 3.42 -11.90 13.82
N ALA A 122 4.51 -11.17 14.08
CA ALA A 122 4.78 -10.60 15.39
C ALA A 122 3.77 -9.50 15.78
N ILE A 123 3.32 -8.65 14.83
CA ILE A 123 2.25 -7.68 15.12
C ILE A 123 0.92 -8.39 15.36
N VAL A 124 0.58 -9.36 14.52
CA VAL A 124 -0.65 -10.16 14.64
C VAL A 124 -0.73 -10.89 15.98
N GLN A 125 0.39 -11.40 16.50
CA GLN A 125 0.47 -12.07 17.80
C GLN A 125 0.25 -11.10 18.97
N GLU A 126 0.74 -9.86 18.86
CA GLU A 126 0.60 -8.84 19.90
C GLU A 126 -0.79 -8.19 19.89
N VAL A 127 -1.29 -7.87 18.70
CA VAL A 127 -2.48 -7.03 18.51
C VAL A 127 -3.76 -7.86 18.47
N ASP A 128 -3.71 -9.08 17.90
CA ASP A 128 -4.84 -9.99 17.69
C ASP A 128 -6.09 -9.32 17.06
N TYR A 129 -5.86 -8.40 16.12
CA TYR A 129 -6.90 -7.63 15.44
C TYR A 129 -6.45 -7.30 14.01
N PRO A 130 -7.36 -7.07 13.04
CA PRO A 130 -6.97 -6.49 11.75
C PRO A 130 -6.30 -5.14 11.94
N PHE A 131 -5.27 -4.85 11.14
CA PHE A 131 -4.57 -3.59 11.25
C PHE A 131 -4.03 -3.09 9.91
N ALA A 132 -3.91 -1.76 9.80
CA ALA A 132 -3.02 -1.12 8.86
C ALA A 132 -1.68 -0.83 9.55
N PHE A 133 -0.60 -0.81 8.79
CA PHE A 133 0.70 -0.31 9.25
C PHE A 133 1.23 0.71 8.25
N VAL A 134 1.91 1.73 8.78
CA VAL A 134 2.49 2.81 7.99
C VAL A 134 3.83 3.20 8.61
N GLY A 135 4.90 3.29 7.83
CA GLY A 135 6.18 3.71 8.38
C GLY A 135 7.35 3.71 7.42
N PHE A 136 8.51 4.06 7.97
CA PHE A 136 9.78 4.00 7.26
C PHE A 136 10.48 2.67 7.55
N PHE A 137 10.92 2.03 6.49
CA PHE A 137 11.59 0.74 6.49
C PHE A 137 12.94 0.90 5.81
N HIS A 138 13.90 0.10 6.25
CA HIS A 138 15.12 -0.12 5.49
C HIS A 138 15.22 -1.61 5.22
N PHE A 139 15.15 -1.96 3.95
CA PHE A 139 15.20 -3.33 3.48
C PHE A 139 16.66 -3.73 3.29
N GLU A 140 17.05 -4.88 3.86
CA GLU A 140 18.30 -5.51 3.47
C GLU A 140 18.13 -6.17 2.10
N ASN A 141 17.05 -6.95 1.93
CA ASN A 141 16.60 -7.45 0.65
C ASN A 141 15.19 -6.90 0.37
N PHE A 142 14.99 -6.38 -0.84
CA PHE A 142 13.74 -5.80 -1.30
C PHE A 142 13.22 -6.60 -2.49
N HIS A 143 11.92 -6.91 -2.48
CA HIS A 143 11.24 -7.55 -3.61
C HIS A 143 9.87 -6.91 -3.87
N GLY A 144 9.64 -6.42 -5.08
CA GLY A 144 8.37 -5.80 -5.45
C GLY A 144 8.09 -5.85 -6.94
N THR A 145 6.91 -5.37 -7.31
CA THR A 145 6.48 -5.27 -8.71
C THR A 145 5.60 -4.05 -8.93
N ALA A 146 5.32 -3.72 -10.18
CA ALA A 146 4.27 -2.78 -10.52
C ALA A 146 3.51 -3.25 -11.75
N ILE A 147 2.21 -2.97 -11.75
CA ILE A 147 1.38 -3.10 -12.94
C ILE A 147 1.92 -2.21 -14.08
N ALA A 148 1.94 -2.76 -15.28
CA ALA A 148 2.51 -2.17 -16.50
C ALA A 148 1.44 -1.65 -17.47
N LYS A 149 0.17 -1.78 -17.10
CA LYS A 149 -0.98 -1.40 -17.92
C LYS A 149 -2.13 -0.93 -17.01
N PRO A 150 -2.83 0.17 -17.33
CA PRO A 150 -3.96 0.61 -16.51
C PRO A 150 -5.09 -0.43 -16.53
N PRO A 151 -5.64 -0.84 -15.38
CA PRO A 151 -6.75 -1.78 -15.32
C PRO A 151 -8.09 -1.05 -15.49
N ILE A 152 -8.35 -0.61 -16.73
CA ILE A 152 -9.56 0.15 -17.10
C ILE A 152 -10.36 -0.46 -18.26
N ASP A 153 -9.95 -1.64 -18.76
CA ASP A 153 -10.49 -2.25 -19.98
C ASP A 153 -11.47 -3.42 -19.71
N GLY A 154 -11.86 -3.66 -18.45
CA GLY A 154 -12.77 -4.74 -18.06
C GLY A 154 -12.19 -6.16 -18.17
N LYS A 155 -10.86 -6.28 -18.24
CA LYS A 155 -10.14 -7.56 -18.26
C LYS A 155 -9.58 -7.87 -16.88
N ASN A 156 -10.02 -8.97 -16.29
CA ASN A 156 -9.53 -9.41 -14.98
C ASN A 156 -7.99 -9.50 -14.94
N ILE A 157 -7.36 -8.84 -13.97
CA ILE A 157 -5.89 -8.70 -13.87
C ILE A 157 -5.20 -10.07 -13.73
N PHE A 158 -5.74 -10.96 -12.89
CA PHE A 158 -5.10 -12.27 -12.65
C PHE A 158 -5.24 -13.22 -13.83
N SER A 159 -6.38 -13.19 -14.51
CA SER A 159 -6.60 -13.95 -15.75
C SER A 159 -5.73 -13.45 -16.91
N ASN A 160 -5.23 -12.22 -16.84
CA ASN A 160 -4.43 -11.56 -17.88
C ASN A 160 -3.06 -11.10 -17.32
N LYS A 161 -2.48 -11.87 -16.40
CA LYS A 161 -1.26 -11.48 -15.66
C LYS A 161 -0.11 -11.04 -16.59
N GLU A 162 0.12 -11.74 -17.70
CA GLU A 162 1.22 -11.42 -18.63
C GLU A 162 1.07 -10.03 -19.28
N GLU A 163 -0.17 -9.56 -19.44
CA GLU A 163 -0.47 -8.24 -19.99
C GLU A 163 -0.28 -7.13 -18.93
N TYR A 164 -0.69 -7.40 -17.69
CA TYR A 164 -0.67 -6.44 -16.59
C TYR A 164 0.66 -6.40 -15.83
N TYR A 165 1.40 -7.50 -15.74
CA TYR A 165 2.71 -7.60 -15.09
C TYR A 165 3.77 -8.02 -16.10
N SER A 166 3.86 -7.27 -17.21
CA SER A 166 4.81 -7.54 -18.30
C SER A 166 6.24 -7.10 -17.98
N ASN A 167 6.44 -6.28 -16.95
CA ASN A 167 7.76 -5.86 -16.49
C ASN A 167 8.34 -6.91 -15.53
N PRO A 168 9.68 -7.07 -15.47
CA PRO A 168 10.30 -7.95 -14.48
C PRO A 168 10.06 -7.45 -13.06
N GLU A 169 9.97 -8.38 -12.11
CA GLU A 169 10.00 -8.09 -10.68
C GLU A 169 11.28 -7.32 -10.33
N ILE A 170 11.18 -6.40 -9.37
CA ILE A 170 12.28 -5.60 -8.88
C ILE A 170 12.85 -6.28 -7.64
N ARG A 171 14.15 -6.57 -7.69
CA ARG A 171 14.93 -7.12 -6.57
C ARG A 171 16.14 -6.26 -6.33
N GLU A 172 16.22 -5.68 -5.15
CA GLU A 172 17.27 -4.73 -4.77
C GLU A 172 17.71 -4.99 -3.33
N GLU A 173 18.85 -4.40 -2.94
CA GLU A 173 19.41 -4.54 -1.60
C GLU A 173 19.64 -3.17 -0.97
N ASN A 174 19.55 -3.10 0.36
CA ASN A 174 19.85 -1.89 1.15
C ASN A 174 19.02 -0.65 0.74
N ILE A 175 17.72 -0.86 0.50
CA ILE A 175 16.81 0.17 0.01
C ILE A 175 15.99 0.76 1.17
N PRO A 176 16.02 2.09 1.40
CA PRO A 176 15.05 2.73 2.26
C PRO A 176 13.69 2.83 1.55
N GLY A 177 12.61 2.64 2.30
CA GLY A 177 11.25 2.73 1.79
C GLY A 177 10.27 3.32 2.79
N PHE A 178 9.20 3.93 2.28
CA PHE A 178 8.00 4.24 3.04
C PHE A 178 6.92 3.23 2.65
N VAL A 179 6.40 2.49 3.63
CA VAL A 179 5.51 1.36 3.38
C VAL A 179 4.17 1.63 4.04
N MET A 180 3.10 1.29 3.33
CA MET A 180 1.76 1.17 3.86
C MET A 180 1.18 -0.20 3.49
N GLY A 181 0.51 -0.85 4.43
CA GLY A 181 -0.21 -2.08 4.13
C GLY A 181 -1.27 -2.41 5.17
N VAL A 182 -2.09 -3.40 4.84
CA VAL A 182 -3.16 -3.93 5.70
C VAL A 182 -2.96 -5.42 5.88
N VAL A 183 -3.21 -5.92 7.09
CA VAL A 183 -3.02 -7.31 7.49
C VAL A 183 -4.19 -7.78 8.33
N THR A 184 -4.62 -9.03 8.12
CA THR A 184 -5.60 -9.72 8.96
C THR A 184 -5.31 -11.22 9.04
N LYS A 185 -5.76 -11.86 10.11
CA LYS A 185 -5.85 -13.33 10.16
C LYS A 185 -6.94 -13.79 9.19
N ASN A 186 -6.72 -14.94 8.54
CA ASN A 186 -7.74 -15.63 7.74
C ASN A 186 -8.79 -16.31 8.64
N THR A 187 -9.49 -15.52 9.45
CA THR A 187 -10.63 -15.95 10.25
C THR A 187 -11.89 -15.56 9.50
N LYS A 188 -12.84 -16.50 9.34
CA LYS A 188 -14.14 -16.32 8.65
C LYS A 188 -15.00 -15.14 9.17
N SER A 189 -14.54 -14.42 10.18
CA SER A 189 -15.13 -13.25 10.82
C SER A 189 -14.62 -11.91 10.28
N LEU A 190 -14.11 -11.83 9.04
CA LEU A 190 -13.91 -10.54 8.37
C LEU A 190 -15.29 -9.92 8.05
N GLN A 191 -15.88 -9.32 9.08
CA GLN A 191 -17.06 -8.46 9.03
C GLN A 191 -16.59 -7.00 8.89
N ALA A 192 -17.34 -6.22 8.12
CA ALA A 192 -17.27 -4.76 7.98
C ALA A 192 -16.25 -4.17 6.99
N GLY A 193 -16.13 -4.73 5.77
CA GLY A 193 -15.63 -4.00 4.60
C GLY A 193 -14.15 -4.21 4.27
N LEU A 194 -13.40 -5.03 5.00
CA LEU A 194 -11.98 -5.31 4.70
C LEU A 194 -11.80 -6.04 3.35
N GLU A 195 -12.82 -6.76 2.88
CA GLU A 195 -12.88 -7.35 1.55
C GLU A 195 -12.85 -6.32 0.40
N THR A 196 -13.06 -5.04 0.71
CA THR A 196 -12.92 -3.95 -0.27
C THR A 196 -11.46 -3.62 -0.58
N VAL A 197 -10.51 -4.20 0.16
CA VAL A 197 -9.09 -3.87 0.12
C VAL A 197 -8.24 -5.13 0.09
N LEU A 198 -8.60 -6.11 0.90
CA LEU A 198 -7.87 -7.37 1.01
C LEU A 198 -8.51 -8.44 0.14
N TYR A 199 -7.65 -9.20 -0.53
CA TYR A 199 -8.02 -10.41 -1.23
C TYR A 199 -6.97 -11.49 -0.96
N GLN A 200 -7.38 -12.75 -1.08
CA GLN A 200 -6.41 -13.83 -1.11
C GLN A 200 -5.80 -13.87 -2.51
N ASN A 201 -4.54 -13.48 -2.64
CA ASN A 201 -3.82 -13.61 -3.89
C ASN A 201 -3.77 -15.11 -4.25
N PRO A 202 -4.35 -15.55 -5.38
CA PRO A 202 -4.39 -16.97 -5.74
C PRO A 202 -2.99 -17.58 -5.95
N PHE A 203 -1.96 -16.75 -6.07
CA PHE A 203 -0.56 -17.18 -6.20
C PHE A 203 0.16 -17.31 -4.85
N ASP A 204 -0.37 -16.73 -3.77
CA ASP A 204 0.15 -16.90 -2.42
C ASP A 204 -0.64 -17.99 -1.68
N THR A 205 -0.16 -19.23 -1.82
CA THR A 205 -0.83 -20.42 -1.27
C THR A 205 -0.33 -20.82 0.12
N LYS A 206 0.65 -20.09 0.69
CA LYS A 206 1.39 -20.55 1.88
C LYS A 206 1.15 -19.71 3.13
N SER A 207 0.66 -18.47 3.02
CA SER A 207 0.44 -17.64 4.21
C SER A 207 -0.92 -17.91 4.87
N THR A 208 -0.93 -17.95 6.20
CA THR A 208 -2.16 -17.96 7.01
C THR A 208 -2.74 -16.56 7.21
N LEU A 209 -1.98 -15.52 6.83
CA LEU A 209 -2.35 -14.12 6.94
C LEU A 209 -2.74 -13.59 5.56
N ILE A 210 -3.85 -12.85 5.51
CA ILE A 210 -4.22 -12.07 4.32
C ILE A 210 -3.61 -10.69 4.51
N HIS A 211 -2.85 -10.25 3.51
CA HIS A 211 -2.11 -8.99 3.58
C HIS A 211 -2.00 -8.37 2.20
N HIS A 212 -1.83 -7.05 2.17
CA HIS A 212 -1.53 -6.28 0.97
C HIS A 212 -0.71 -5.06 1.38
N ALA A 213 0.42 -4.82 0.73
CA ALA A 213 1.29 -3.69 1.03
C ALA A 213 1.87 -3.04 -0.22
N HIS A 214 1.95 -1.72 -0.20
CA HIS A 214 2.60 -0.89 -1.21
C HIS A 214 3.77 -0.13 -0.58
N VAL A 215 4.74 0.23 -1.40
CA VAL A 215 5.99 0.85 -0.96
C VAL A 215 6.43 1.95 -1.92
N LEU A 216 6.87 3.06 -1.34
CA LEU A 216 7.69 4.05 -2.02
C LEU A 216 9.14 3.73 -1.71
N THR A 217 9.94 3.32 -2.69
CA THR A 217 11.39 3.29 -2.51
C THR A 217 11.92 4.71 -2.52
N LEU A 218 12.93 4.97 -1.68
CA LEU A 218 13.43 6.31 -1.43
C LEU A 218 14.89 6.40 -1.88
N LYS A 219 15.29 7.56 -2.42
CA LYS A 219 16.69 7.81 -2.81
C LYS A 219 17.61 7.90 -1.58
N THR A 220 17.04 8.32 -0.46
CA THR A 220 17.73 8.44 0.83
C THR A 220 16.78 8.06 1.97
N PRO A 221 17.29 7.52 3.10
CA PRO A 221 16.46 7.29 4.27
C PRO A 221 15.87 8.59 4.81
N LEU A 222 14.58 8.56 5.16
CA LEU A 222 13.86 9.67 5.79
C LEU A 222 13.51 9.30 7.23
N LYS A 223 13.23 10.32 8.06
CA LYS A 223 12.83 10.13 9.46
C LYS A 223 11.40 10.58 9.72
N GLN A 224 10.92 11.55 8.95
CA GLN A 224 9.63 12.18 9.16
C GLN A 224 8.84 12.28 7.86
N ILE A 225 7.52 12.29 7.99
CA ILE A 225 6.60 12.25 6.85
C ILE A 225 6.61 13.54 6.03
N ASP A 226 6.94 14.67 6.65
CA ASP A 226 7.08 15.97 5.98
C ASP A 226 8.29 16.04 5.04
N GLU A 227 9.28 15.15 5.22
CA GLU A 227 10.40 14.97 4.30
C GLU A 227 10.02 14.19 3.03
N LEU A 228 8.86 13.49 3.03
CA LEU A 228 8.39 12.73 1.88
C LEU A 228 7.87 13.69 0.79
N LYS A 229 8.70 13.91 -0.23
CA LYS A 229 8.45 14.81 -1.36
C LYS A 229 8.71 14.10 -2.71
N PRO A 230 8.11 14.58 -3.82
CA PRO A 230 8.32 14.00 -5.16
C PRO A 230 9.77 13.73 -5.54
N ASN A 231 10.69 14.64 -5.19
CA ASN A 231 12.09 14.52 -5.58
C ASN A 231 12.88 13.43 -4.84
N VAL A 232 12.40 12.95 -3.68
CA VAL A 232 13.08 11.92 -2.87
C VAL A 232 12.56 10.51 -3.10
N VAL A 233 11.41 10.37 -3.76
CA VAL A 233 10.85 9.07 -4.16
C VAL A 233 11.54 8.57 -5.43
N ASP A 234 11.84 7.28 -5.47
CA ASP A 234 12.43 6.61 -6.62
C ASP A 234 11.38 5.77 -7.38
N LYS A 235 10.69 4.85 -6.69
CA LYS A 235 9.66 3.98 -7.28
C LYS A 235 8.44 3.87 -6.37
N CYS A 236 7.28 3.53 -6.94
CA CYS A 236 6.07 3.18 -6.20
C CYS A 236 5.59 1.78 -6.62
N LEU A 237 5.61 0.81 -5.71
CA LEU A 237 5.52 -0.61 -6.06
C LEU A 237 4.54 -1.33 -5.13
N HIS A 238 4.00 -2.44 -5.63
CA HIS A 238 3.47 -3.51 -4.80
C HIS A 238 4.65 -4.23 -4.11
N LEU A 239 4.56 -4.41 -2.79
CA LEU A 239 5.60 -5.03 -1.97
C LEU A 239 5.29 -6.51 -1.75
N PHE A 240 6.21 -7.39 -2.15
CA PHE A 240 6.10 -8.81 -1.86
C PHE A 240 6.71 -9.15 -0.51
N ASN A 241 6.05 -10.06 0.23
CA ASN A 241 6.63 -10.63 1.44
C ASN A 241 7.80 -11.56 1.14
N ASP A 242 7.65 -12.41 0.13
CA ASP A 242 8.68 -13.37 -0.24
C ASP A 242 9.90 -12.64 -0.79
N GLY A 243 11.08 -12.99 -0.28
CA GLY A 243 12.34 -12.34 -0.64
C GLY A 243 12.59 -10.97 0.01
N SER A 244 11.63 -10.39 0.73
CA SER A 244 11.83 -9.12 1.45
C SER A 244 12.29 -9.33 2.90
N THR A 245 13.39 -8.69 3.30
CA THR A 245 13.90 -8.68 4.68
C THR A 245 14.15 -7.26 5.17
N VAL A 246 13.70 -6.95 6.39
CA VAL A 246 13.78 -5.62 6.99
C VAL A 246 14.95 -5.57 7.98
N ALA A 247 15.92 -4.68 7.72
CA ALA A 247 17.07 -4.47 8.59
C ALA A 247 16.73 -3.57 9.80
N PHE A 248 15.98 -2.51 9.57
CA PHE A 248 15.46 -1.64 10.62
C PHE A 248 14.18 -0.94 10.15
N LEU A 249 13.33 -0.55 11.10
CA LEU A 249 12.07 0.13 10.80
C LEU A 249 11.60 0.99 11.95
N GLU A 250 10.82 2.01 11.62
CA GLU A 250 9.94 2.75 12.52
C GLU A 250 8.57 2.86 11.86
N ALA A 251 7.57 2.22 12.48
CA ALA A 251 6.22 2.16 11.94
C ALA A 251 5.16 2.41 13.01
N SER A 252 4.01 2.84 12.53
CA SER A 252 2.79 3.03 13.29
C SER A 252 1.78 1.98 12.85
N VAL A 253 1.09 1.37 13.80
CA VAL A 253 0.05 0.36 13.58
C VAL A 253 -1.30 0.94 13.99
N TYR A 254 -2.30 0.75 13.15
CA TYR A 254 -3.67 1.23 13.31
C TYR A 254 -4.58 0.02 13.28
N THR A 255 -5.08 -0.41 14.44
CA THR A 255 -6.09 -1.47 14.54
C THR A 255 -7.40 -0.99 13.92
N ILE A 256 -8.01 -1.80 13.06
CA ILE A 256 -9.16 -1.43 12.22
C ILE A 256 -10.43 -2.11 12.75
N GLU A 257 -11.41 -1.31 13.19
CA GLU A 257 -12.72 -1.80 13.61
C GLU A 257 -13.60 -2.18 12.41
N LYS A 258 -13.61 -1.30 11.41
CA LYS A 258 -14.36 -1.43 10.16
C LYS A 258 -13.76 -0.54 9.08
N VAL A 259 -14.14 -0.83 7.84
CA VAL A 259 -13.84 -0.02 6.66
C VAL A 259 -15.15 0.52 6.09
N GLU A 260 -15.24 1.83 5.91
CA GLU A 260 -16.43 2.48 5.36
C GLU A 260 -16.14 3.16 4.02
N GLU A 261 -17.16 3.27 3.18
CA GLU A 261 -17.06 4.02 1.93
C GLU A 261 -16.84 5.51 2.22
N PHE A 262 -15.82 6.11 1.60
CA PHE A 262 -15.63 7.55 1.62
C PHE A 262 -16.55 8.20 0.58
N LYS A 263 -17.48 9.04 1.06
CA LYS A 263 -18.36 9.86 0.21
C LYS A 263 -17.92 11.30 0.29
N LYS A 264 -17.71 11.92 -0.88
CA LYS A 264 -17.39 13.34 -1.02
C LYS A 264 -18.62 14.20 -0.75
#